data_AF-W0DX76-F1
#
_entry.id   AF-W0DX76-F1
#
_cell.length_a   1.000
_cell.length_b   1.000
_cell.length_c   1.000
_cell.angle_alpha   90.00
_cell.angle_beta   90.00
_cell.angle_gamma   90.00
#
_symmetry.space_group_name_H-M   'P 1'
#
loop_
_entity.id
_entity.type
_entity.pdbx_description
1 polymer ?
#
loop_
_entity_poly.entity_id
_entity_poly.type
_entity_poly.pdbx_seq_one_letter_code
_entity_poly.pdbx_strand_id
1 'polypeptide(L)'
;MGFSFMVGLALGFALKFAFKVALVVGGVILIALVGLQSIGVVEINWAGLEGHYDTWSAWTRAHTQALFDLLAANLSGTAAFLAGLAAGLKL
;
A
#
# COMPACT_ATOMS: atom_id res chain seq x y z
N MET A 1 -13.92 -21.11 -10.93
CA MET A 1 -13.38 -19.74 -11.04
C MET A 1 -14.52 -18.77 -10.71
N GLY A 2 -14.59 -18.22 -9.51
CA GLY A 2 -15.74 -17.39 -9.11
C GLY A 2 -15.37 -16.41 -8.02
N PHE A 3 -15.44 -16.85 -6.76
CA PHE A 3 -15.24 -15.97 -5.61
C PHE A 3 -13.78 -15.51 -5.43
N SER A 4 -12.80 -16.43 -5.38
CA SER A 4 -11.39 -16.07 -5.11
C SER A 4 -10.81 -15.10 -6.15
N PHE A 5 -11.19 -15.25 -7.42
CA PHE A 5 -10.80 -14.32 -8.49
C PHE A 5 -11.39 -12.92 -8.28
N MET A 6 -12.69 -12.81 -7.96
CA MET A 6 -13.33 -11.51 -7.70
C MET A 6 -12.72 -10.81 -6.49
N VAL A 7 -12.44 -11.54 -5.41
CA VAL A 7 -11.77 -10.99 -4.23
C VAL A 7 -10.37 -10.49 -4.58
N GLY A 8 -9.59 -11.28 -5.34
CA GLY A 8 -8.29 -10.88 -5.83
C GLY A 8 -8.37 -9.60 -6.69
N LEU A 9 -9.31 -9.56 -7.63
CA LEU A 9 -9.52 -8.41 -8.52
C LEU A 9 -9.90 -7.14 -7.77
N ALA A 10 -10.83 -7.23 -6.82
CA ALA A 10 -11.22 -6.10 -5.98
C ALA A 10 -10.04 -5.58 -5.15
N LEU A 11 -9.28 -6.49 -4.52
CA LEU A 11 -8.09 -6.12 -3.76
C LEU A 11 -7.05 -5.46 -4.66
N GLY A 12 -6.81 -6.01 -5.85
CA GLY A 12 -5.82 -5.50 -6.78
C GLY A 12 -6.15 -4.10 -7.28
N PHE A 13 -7.42 -3.85 -7.60
CA PHE A 13 -7.90 -2.53 -7.99
C PHE A 13 -7.79 -1.52 -6.82
N ALA A 14 -8.19 -1.93 -5.61
CA ALA A 14 -8.07 -1.09 -4.42
C ALA A 14 -6.61 -0.74 -4.13
N LEU A 15 -5.69 -1.70 -4.24
CA LEU A 15 -4.24 -1.48 -4.08
C LEU A 15 -3.71 -0.50 -5.13
N LYS A 16 -4.08 -0.65 -6.41
CA LYS A 16 -3.68 0.29 -7.45
C LYS A 16 -4.12 1.71 -7.13
N PHE A 17 -5.38 1.89 -6.74
CA PHE A 17 -5.92 3.20 -6.40
C PHE A 17 -5.21 3.79 -5.18
N ALA A 18 -5.10 3.03 -4.09
CA ALA A 18 -4.41 3.44 -2.88
C ALA A 18 -2.96 3.84 -3.15
N PHE A 19 -2.24 3.06 -3.97
CA PHE A 19 -0.85 3.34 -4.32
C PHE A 19 -0.71 4.63 -5.15
N LYS A 20 -1.58 4.84 -6.14
CA LYS A 20 -1.59 6.08 -6.92
C LYS A 20 -1.87 7.30 -6.04
N VAL A 21 -2.87 7.21 -5.18
CA VAL A 21 -3.22 8.31 -4.26
C VAL A 21 -2.06 8.57 -3.30
N ALA A 22 -1.49 7.54 -2.68
CA ALA A 22 -0.37 7.67 -1.76
C ALA A 22 0.85 8.30 -2.43
N LEU A 23 1.17 7.89 -3.67
CA LEU A 23 2.32 8.42 -4.41
C LEU A 23 2.10 9.88 -4.82
N VAL A 24 0.92 10.22 -5.35
CA VAL A 24 0.61 11.61 -5.75
C VAL A 24 0.51 12.52 -4.53
N VAL A 25 -0.33 12.17 -3.56
CA VAL A 25 -0.56 13.00 -2.36
C VAL A 25 0.70 13.08 -1.51
N GLY A 26 1.33 11.94 -1.21
CA GLY A 26 2.57 11.88 -0.45
C GLY A 26 3.71 12.60 -1.15
N GLY A 27 3.85 12.41 -2.47
CA GLY A 27 4.85 13.11 -3.28
C GLY A 27 4.67 14.63 -3.26
N VAL A 28 3.44 15.12 -3.46
CA VAL A 28 3.14 16.55 -3.41
C VAL A 28 3.43 17.13 -2.03
N ILE A 29 3.05 16.45 -0.95
CA ILE A 29 3.33 16.88 0.42
C ILE A 29 4.84 16.94 0.66
N LEU A 30 5.59 15.91 0.27
CA LEU A 30 7.05 15.87 0.45
C LEU A 30 7.74 16.99 -0.33
N ILE A 31 7.36 17.22 -1.59
CA ILE A 31 7.90 18.30 -2.41
C ILE A 31 7.59 19.66 -1.76
N ALA A 32 6.36 19.86 -1.28
CA ALA A 32 5.98 21.11 -0.61
C ALA A 32 6.81 21.33 0.67
N LEU A 33 6.93 20.33 1.53
CA LEU A 33 7.68 20.42 2.77
C LEU A 33 9.16 20.70 2.53
N VAL A 34 9.79 19.96 1.61
CA VAL A 34 11.20 20.16 1.25
C VAL A 34 11.39 21.53 0.59
N GLY A 35 10.45 21.96 -0.25
CA GLY A 35 10.43 23.29 -0.84
C GLY A 35 10.40 24.40 0.21
N LEU A 36 9.48 24.32 1.19
CA LEU A 36 9.41 25.27 2.31
C LEU A 36 10.67 25.24 3.17
N GLN A 37 11.27 24.07 3.38
CA GLN A 37 12.54 23.94 4.12
C GLN A 37 13.68 24.63 3.36
N SER A 38 13.73 24.51 2.03
CA SER A 38 14.79 25.12 1.21
C SER A 38 14.81 26.65 1.25
N ILE A 39 13.67 27.29 1.52
CA ILE A 39 13.54 28.75 1.69
C ILE A 39 13.57 29.16 3.18
N GLY A 40 13.83 28.23 4.10
CA GLY A 40 13.98 28.50 5.53
C GLY A 40 12.67 28.76 6.29
N VAL A 41 11.52 28.41 5.72
CA VAL A 41 10.20 28.65 6.35
C VAL A 41 9.86 27.59 7.40
N VAL A 42 10.30 26.35 7.19
CA VAL A 42 10.07 25.23 8.12
C VAL A 42 11.34 24.41 8.35
N GLU A 43 11.43 23.73 9.49
CA GLU A 43 12.46 22.74 9.78
C GLU A 43 11.79 21.37 9.93
N ILE A 44 12.21 20.39 9.12
CA ILE A 44 11.63 19.05 9.14
C ILE A 44 12.35 18.20 10.19
N ASN A 45 11.61 17.74 11.20
CA ASN A 45 12.11 16.77 12.17
C ASN A 45 12.09 15.36 11.58
N TRP A 46 13.18 14.98 10.92
CA TRP A 46 13.33 13.66 10.29
C TRP A 46 13.29 12.50 11.30
N ALA A 47 13.85 12.67 12.50
CA ALA A 47 13.83 11.63 13.54
C ALA A 47 12.40 11.36 14.05
N GLY A 48 11.59 12.41 14.19
CA GLY A 48 10.16 12.26 14.51
C GLY A 48 9.40 11.53 13.39
N LEU A 49 9.72 11.84 12.13
CA LEU A 49 9.09 11.20 10.97
C LEU A 49 9.43 9.71 10.89
N GLU A 50 10.67 9.33 11.19
CA GLU A 50 11.13 7.93 11.22
C GLU A 50 10.29 7.09 12.19
N GLY A 51 10.03 7.57 13.41
CA GLY A 51 9.20 6.84 14.38
C GLY A 51 7.74 6.63 13.92
N HIS A 52 7.16 7.61 13.22
CA HIS A 52 5.84 7.45 12.61
C HIS A 52 5.85 6.46 11.45
N TYR A 53 6.88 6.50 10.61
CA TYR A 53 7.07 5.55 9.52
C TYR A 53 7.22 4.11 10.04
N ASP A 54 8.03 3.91 11.08
CA ASP A 54 8.24 2.59 11.68
C ASP A 54 6.94 1.99 12.21
N THR A 55 6.16 2.79 12.94
CA THR A 55 4.85 2.38 13.45
C THR A 55 3.89 1.99 12.33
N TRP A 56 3.81 2.81 11.28
CA TRP A 56 2.96 2.54 10.13
C TRP A 56 3.41 1.28 9.38
N SER A 57 4.71 1.12 9.16
CA SER A 57 5.27 -0.05 8.48
C SER A 57 5.02 -1.35 9.25
N ALA A 58 5.10 -1.31 10.58
CA ALA A 58 4.78 -2.43 11.45
C ALA A 58 3.30 -2.81 11.36
N TRP A 59 2.40 -1.81 11.39
CA TRP A 59 0.96 -2.03 11.22
C TRP A 59 0.64 -2.66 9.85
N THR A 60 1.22 -2.15 8.76
CA THR A 60 1.01 -2.69 7.41
C THR A 60 1.54 -4.11 7.30
N ARG A 61 2.71 -4.41 7.87
CA ARG A 61 3.27 -5.77 7.88
C ARG A 61 2.35 -6.76 8.59
N ALA A 62 1.80 -6.39 9.75
CA ALA A 62 0.86 -7.26 10.48
C ALA A 62 -0.40 -7.59 9.66
N HIS A 63 -0.97 -6.61 8.95
CA HIS A 63 -2.17 -6.82 8.13
C HIS A 63 -1.88 -7.58 6.83
N THR A 64 -0.69 -7.41 6.27
CA THR A 64 -0.27 -8.15 5.07
C THR A 64 0.02 -9.61 5.40
N GLN A 65 0.55 -9.90 6.61
CA GLN A 65 0.78 -11.26 7.06
C GLN A 65 -0.52 -12.08 7.11
N ALA A 66 -1.60 -11.50 7.66
CA ALA A 66 -2.91 -12.16 7.70
C ALA A 66 -3.44 -12.53 6.29
N LEU A 67 -3.16 -11.71 5.27
CA LEU A 67 -3.49 -12.03 3.88
C LEU A 67 -2.67 -13.23 3.38
N PHE A 68 -1.37 -13.27 3.66
CA PHE A 68 -0.51 -14.38 3.28
C PHE A 68 -0.90 -15.69 3.95
N ASP A 69 -1.27 -15.64 5.23
CA ASP A 69 -1.74 -16.81 5.98
C ASP A 69 -3.02 -17.38 5.33
N LEU A 70 -3.93 -16.51 4.87
CA LEU A 70 -5.16 -16.90 4.19
C LEU A 70 -4.89 -17.54 2.81
N LEU A 71 -3.87 -17.05 2.09
CA LEU A 71 -3.40 -17.65 0.83
C LEU A 71 -2.68 -18.98 1.03
N ALA A 72 -1.90 -19.10 2.11
CA ALA A 72 -1.21 -20.33 2.46
C ALA A 72 -2.19 -21.44 2.88
N ALA A 73 -3.25 -21.08 3.61
CA ALA A 73 -4.28 -22.01 4.05
C ALA A 73 -5.22 -22.49 2.92
N ASN A 74 -5.34 -21.75 1.81
CA ASN A 74 -6.29 -22.02 0.72
C ASN A 74 -5.65 -22.11 -0.68
N LEU A 75 -4.64 -22.98 -0.81
CA LEU A 75 -3.90 -23.24 -2.06
C LEU A 75 -4.77 -23.49 -3.30
N SER A 76 -5.92 -24.16 -3.16
CA SER A 76 -6.82 -24.48 -4.27
C SER A 76 -7.46 -23.24 -4.92
N GLY A 77 -7.60 -22.14 -4.17
CA GLY A 77 -8.14 -20.86 -4.65
C GLY A 77 -7.07 -19.80 -4.94
N THR A 78 -5.83 -20.01 -4.48
CA THR A 78 -4.74 -19.03 -4.54
C THR A 78 -4.38 -18.64 -5.97
N ALA A 79 -4.32 -19.59 -6.92
CA ALA A 79 -4.01 -19.27 -8.31
C ALA A 79 -5.07 -18.35 -8.94
N ALA A 80 -6.35 -18.61 -8.68
CA ALA A 80 -7.45 -17.77 -9.18
C ALA A 80 -7.46 -16.39 -8.50
N PHE A 81 -7.17 -16.33 -7.20
CA PHE A 81 -7.00 -15.08 -6.48
C PHE A 81 -5.85 -14.24 -7.04
N LEU A 82 -4.67 -14.83 -7.24
CA LEU A 82 -3.49 -14.13 -7.77
C LEU A 82 -3.74 -13.65 -9.21
N ALA A 83 -4.43 -14.44 -10.03
CA ALA A 83 -4.85 -14.03 -11.36
C ALA A 83 -5.80 -12.82 -11.31
N GLY A 84 -6.77 -12.84 -10.38
CA GLY A 84 -7.65 -11.70 -10.12
C GLY A 84 -6.88 -10.46 -9.66
N LEU A 85 -5.98 -10.63 -8.69
CA LEU A 85 -5.12 -9.57 -8.16
C LEU A 85 -4.29 -8.91 -9.25
N ALA A 86 -3.60 -9.71 -10.08
CA ALA A 86 -2.81 -9.20 -11.19
C ALA A 86 -3.67 -8.46 -12.23
N ALA A 87 -4.88 -8.94 -12.51
CA ALA A 87 -5.82 -8.26 -13.39
C ALA A 87 -6.30 -6.92 -12.78
N GLY A 88 -6.64 -6.91 -11.48
CA GLY A 88 -7.05 -5.73 -10.73
C GLY A 88 -5.98 -4.64 -10.67
N LEU A 89 -4.69 -5.00 -10.55
CA LEU A 89 -3.59 -4.04 -10.60
C LEU A 89 -3.45 -3.38 -11.98
N LYS A 90 -3.84 -4.07 -13.05
CA LYS A 90 -3.77 -3.54 -14.42
C LYS A 90 -4.96 -2.64 -14.75
N LEU A 91 -6.17 -2.99 -14.30
CA LEU A 91 -7.41 -2.21 -14.46
C LEU A 91 -7.31 -0.82 -13.85
#